data_AF-A0AAW5KBX4-F1
#
_entry.id   AF-A0AAW5KBX4-F1
#
_cell.length_a   1.000
_cell.length_b   1.000
_cell.length_c   1.000
_cell.angle_alpha   90.00
_cell.angle_beta   90.00
_cell.angle_gamma   90.00
#
_symmetry.space_group_name_H-M   'P 1'
#
loop_
_entity.id
_entity.type
_entity.pdbx_description
1 polymer ?
#
loop_
_entity_poly.entity_id
_entity_poly.type
_entity_poly.pdbx_seq_one_letter_code
_entity_poly.pdbx_strand_id
1 'polypeptide(L)'
;MKKNVIVGQSGGPTAVINASLYGVVNEALNRKDSFGAVFGMINGIEGFAEGRVMDMEELKRSGELELVKTTPGSYLGSCRY
;
A
#
# COMPACT_ATOMS: atom_id res chain seq x y z
N MET A 1 -17.62 8.59 -12.00
CA MET A 1 -16.20 8.19 -11.84
C MET A 1 -16.07 7.40 -10.55
N LYS A 2 -15.31 6.28 -10.56
CA LYS A 2 -14.97 5.55 -9.34
C LYS A 2 -13.94 6.34 -8.54
N LYS A 3 -13.95 6.20 -7.21
CA LYS A 3 -12.98 6.85 -6.33
C LYS A 3 -11.74 5.98 -6.21
N ASN A 4 -10.57 6.61 -6.18
CA ASN A 4 -9.30 5.92 -5.98
C ASN A 4 -9.08 5.64 -4.48
N VAL A 5 -8.24 4.67 -4.18
CA VAL A 5 -7.80 4.32 -2.82
C VAL A 5 -6.32 4.67 -2.68
N ILE A 6 -5.94 5.17 -1.51
CA ILE A 6 -4.54 5.33 -1.14
C ILE A 6 -4.32 4.75 0.26
N VAL A 7 -3.22 4.02 0.43
CA VAL A 7 -2.83 3.39 1.70
C VAL A 7 -1.35 3.68 1.98
N GLY A 8 -1.00 3.86 3.25
CA GLY A 8 0.39 4.07 3.65
C GLY A 8 0.63 3.56 5.05
N GLN A 9 1.91 3.37 5.36
CA GLN A 9 2.38 2.91 6.66
C GLN A 9 3.08 4.09 7.36
N SER A 10 2.81 4.28 8.65
CA SER A 10 3.37 5.38 9.44
C SER A 10 3.72 4.90 10.85
N GLY A 11 4.68 5.57 11.49
CA GLY A 11 5.21 5.20 12.81
C GLY A 11 6.25 4.08 12.77
N GLY A 12 6.41 3.38 13.89
CA GLY A 12 7.36 2.28 14.01
C GLY A 12 6.90 1.04 13.23
N PRO A 13 7.71 0.47 12.33
CA PRO A 13 7.37 -0.78 11.65
C PRO A 13 7.14 -1.94 12.63
N THR A 14 6.25 -2.87 12.28
CA THR A 14 6.00 -4.08 13.06
C THR A 14 6.25 -5.34 12.22
N ALA A 15 6.27 -6.50 12.86
CA ALA A 15 6.41 -7.78 12.15
C ALA A 15 5.23 -8.10 11.21
N VAL A 16 4.08 -7.42 11.36
CA VAL A 16 2.82 -7.80 10.68
C VAL A 16 2.15 -6.66 9.92
N ILE A 17 2.69 -5.43 9.94
CA ILE A 17 2.05 -4.28 9.28
C ILE A 17 1.91 -4.45 7.75
N ASN A 18 2.77 -5.26 7.13
CA ASN A 18 2.63 -5.62 5.73
C ASN A 18 1.45 -6.56 5.44
N ALA A 19 1.00 -7.36 6.41
CA ALA A 19 -0.22 -8.16 6.26
C ALA A 19 -1.46 -7.27 6.20
N SER A 20 -1.48 -6.16 6.97
CA SER A 20 -2.54 -5.15 6.87
C SER A 20 -2.51 -4.42 5.52
N LEU A 21 -1.31 -4.04 5.04
CA LEU A 21 -1.14 -3.46 3.70
C LEU A 21 -1.69 -4.41 2.62
N TYR A 22 -1.31 -5.69 2.68
CA TYR A 22 -1.80 -6.74 1.78
C TYR A 22 -3.33 -6.80 1.76
N GLY A 23 -3.97 -6.83 2.94
CA GLY A 23 -5.43 -6.93 3.05
C GLY A 23 -6.15 -5.78 2.35
N VAL A 24 -5.72 -4.53 2.60
CA VAL A 24 -6.30 -3.33 1.96
C VAL A 24 -6.12 -3.36 0.45
N VAL A 25 -4.89 -3.61 -0.01
CA VAL A 25 -4.55 -3.57 -1.44
C VAL A 25 -5.27 -4.69 -2.19
N ASN A 26 -5.23 -5.92 -1.67
CA ASN A 26 -5.82 -7.07 -2.35
C ASN A 26 -7.34 -6.92 -2.49
N GLU A 27 -8.03 -6.50 -1.43
CA GLU A 27 -9.49 -6.29 -1.46
C GLU A 27 -9.85 -5.13 -2.40
N ALA A 28 -9.18 -3.99 -2.31
CA ALA A 28 -9.46 -2.85 -3.18
C ALA A 28 -9.27 -3.20 -4.67
N LEU A 29 -8.22 -3.95 -5.01
CA LEU A 29 -7.97 -4.42 -6.38
C LEU A 29 -8.95 -5.51 -6.85
N ASN A 30 -9.59 -6.26 -5.93
CA ASN A 30 -10.63 -7.23 -6.28
C ASN A 30 -12.01 -6.57 -6.45
N ARG A 31 -12.23 -5.41 -5.84
CA ARG A 31 -13.46 -4.62 -5.88
C ARG A 31 -13.42 -3.54 -6.97
N LYS A 32 -13.03 -3.94 -8.19
CA LYS A 32 -12.96 -3.04 -9.36
C LYS A 32 -14.31 -2.43 -9.71
N ASP A 33 -15.42 -3.01 -9.27
CA ASP A 33 -16.78 -2.46 -9.36
C ASP A 33 -16.97 -1.21 -8.48
N SER A 34 -16.26 -1.14 -7.36
CA SER A 34 -16.39 -0.11 -6.32
C SER A 34 -15.26 0.93 -6.36
N PHE A 35 -14.02 0.51 -6.67
CA PHE A 35 -12.82 1.36 -6.61
C PHE A 35 -12.15 1.56 -7.98
N GLY A 36 -11.45 2.69 -8.11
CA GLY A 36 -10.58 3.01 -9.24
C GLY A 36 -9.16 2.51 -9.00
N ALA A 37 -8.17 3.39 -9.17
CA ALA A 37 -6.77 3.08 -8.93
C ALA A 37 -6.47 2.91 -7.43
N VAL A 38 -5.48 2.08 -7.11
CA VAL A 38 -5.03 1.81 -5.74
C VAL A 38 -3.56 2.20 -5.61
N PHE A 39 -3.27 3.18 -4.76
CA PHE A 39 -1.94 3.74 -4.59
C PHE A 39 -1.34 3.43 -3.20
N GLY A 40 -0.02 3.26 -3.16
CA GLY A 40 0.77 3.19 -1.94
C GLY A 40 1.53 4.50 -1.67
N MET A 41 1.52 4.99 -0.43
CA MET A 41 2.32 6.15 -0.01
C MET A 41 3.75 5.71 0.32
N ILE A 42 4.73 6.15 -0.47
CA ILE A 42 6.14 5.85 -0.18
C ILE A 42 6.59 6.69 1.01
N ASN A 43 7.19 6.08 2.04
CA ASN A 43 7.61 6.73 3.28
C ASN A 43 6.48 7.48 4.00
N GLY A 44 5.26 6.91 4.01
CA GLY A 44 4.14 7.44 4.77
C GLY A 44 3.63 8.80 4.29
N ILE A 45 3.12 9.62 5.21
CA ILE A 45 2.48 10.91 4.88
C ILE A 45 3.47 11.92 4.29
N GLU A 46 4.74 11.85 4.69
CA GLU A 46 5.80 12.73 4.19
C GLU A 46 6.03 12.53 2.70
N GLY A 47 6.22 11.29 2.24
CA GLY A 47 6.39 11.07 0.81
C GLY A 47 5.11 11.31 0.01
N PHE A 48 3.93 11.13 0.59
CA PHE A 48 2.69 11.56 -0.06
C PHE A 48 2.66 13.08 -0.28
N ALA A 49 3.06 13.88 0.71
CA ALA A 49 3.16 15.33 0.57
C ALA A 49 4.17 15.76 -0.51
N GLU A 50 5.21 14.94 -0.74
CA GLU A 50 6.19 15.11 -1.83
C GLU A 50 5.74 14.52 -3.18
N GLY A 51 4.51 13.97 -3.26
CA GLY A 51 3.99 13.35 -4.49
C GLY A 51 4.57 11.98 -4.82
N ARG A 52 5.24 11.32 -3.87
CA ARG A 52 5.83 9.98 -4.03
C ARG A 52 4.80 8.90 -3.73
N VAL A 53 4.18 8.39 -4.78
CA VAL A 53 3.21 7.28 -4.72
C VAL A 53 3.59 6.15 -5.66
N MET A 54 3.17 4.93 -5.32
CA MET A 54 3.33 3.73 -6.14
C MET A 54 1.96 3.20 -6.58
N ASP A 55 1.86 2.74 -7.83
CA ASP A 55 0.68 1.99 -8.29
C ASP A 55 0.74 0.54 -7.77
N MET A 56 -0.25 0.16 -6.98
CA MET A 56 -0.28 -1.16 -6.34
C MET A 56 -0.75 -2.27 -7.28
N GLU A 57 -1.36 -1.94 -8.44
CA GLU A 57 -1.74 -2.94 -9.44
C GLU A 57 -0.49 -3.61 -10.03
N GLU A 58 0.62 -2.87 -10.18
CA GLU A 58 1.89 -3.43 -10.65
C GLU A 58 2.47 -4.46 -9.67
N LEU A 59 2.38 -4.18 -8.37
CA LEU A 59 2.83 -5.07 -7.30
C LEU A 59 2.02 -6.37 -7.23
N LYS A 60 0.70 -6.29 -7.51
CA LYS A 60 -0.14 -7.49 -7.62
C LYS A 60 0.21 -8.28 -8.88
N ARG A 61 0.43 -7.60 -10.01
CA ARG A 61 0.76 -8.24 -11.30
C ARG A 61 2.11 -8.96 -11.26
N SER A 62 3.11 -8.43 -10.56
CA SER A 62 4.42 -9.09 -10.39
C SER A 62 4.38 -10.31 -9.46
N GLY A 63 3.31 -10.48 -8.69
CA GLY A 63 3.20 -11.51 -7.64
C GLY A 63 3.90 -11.14 -6.33
N GLU A 64 4.62 -10.03 -6.28
CA GLU A 64 5.35 -9.58 -5.08
C GLU A 64 4.40 -9.24 -3.93
N LEU A 65 3.16 -8.82 -4.21
CA LEU A 65 2.17 -8.54 -3.18
C LEU A 65 1.96 -9.75 -2.22
N GLU A 66 2.02 -10.99 -2.72
CA GLU A 66 1.92 -12.18 -1.86
C GLU A 66 3.14 -12.36 -0.95
N LEU A 67 4.33 -11.97 -1.40
CA LEU A 67 5.56 -12.02 -0.60
C LEU A 67 5.55 -10.94 0.50
N VAL A 68 5.01 -9.77 0.18
CA VAL A 68 4.87 -8.66 1.13
C VAL A 68 4.06 -9.09 2.36
N LYS A 69 2.98 -9.87 2.17
CA LYS A 69 2.11 -10.36 3.25
C LYS A 69 2.87 -11.01 4.42
N THR A 70 3.94 -11.75 4.14
CA THR A 70 4.73 -12.48 5.15
C THR A 70 6.08 -11.84 5.46
N THR A 71 6.34 -10.65 4.93
CA THR A 71 7.60 -9.92 5.14
C THR A 71 7.46 -8.96 6.31
N PRO A 72 8.34 -8.99 7.34
CA PRO A 72 8.30 -8.04 8.44
C PRO A 72 8.74 -6.63 8.02
N GLY A 73 8.39 -5.63 8.83
CA GLY A 73 8.69 -4.22 8.54
C GLY A 73 7.63 -3.56 7.67
N SER A 74 7.94 -2.38 7.14
CA SER A 74 7.04 -1.58 6.29
C SER A 74 7.55 -1.60 4.85
N TYR A 75 6.86 -2.31 3.95
CA TYR A 75 7.24 -2.42 2.54
C TYR A 75 7.27 -1.06 1.84
N LEU A 76 6.28 -0.21 2.09
CA LEU A 76 6.22 1.14 1.49
C LEU A 76 7.18 2.13 2.16
N GLY A 77 7.95 1.70 3.16
CA GLY A 77 8.61 2.62 4.10
C GLY A 77 7.62 3.24 5.09
N SER A 78 8.13 4.05 6.00
CA SER A 78 7.35 4.72 7.05
C SER A 78 8.02 6.04 7.42
N CYS A 79 7.32 6.90 8.15
CA CYS A 79 7.83 8.17 8.67
C CYS A 79 7.37 8.43 10.12
N ARG A 80 7.94 9.46 10.75
CA ARG A 80 7.53 10.01 12.05
C ARG A 80 7.35 11.52 11.89
N TYR A 81 6.29 11.89 11.19
CA TYR A 81 5.93 13.26 10.84
C TYR A 81 4.81 13.75 11.75
#